data_AF-A0A125AD81-F1
#
_entry.id   AF-A0A125AD81-F1
#
_cell.length_a   1.000
_cell.length_b   1.000
_cell.length_c   1.000
_cell.angle_alpha   90.00
_cell.angle_beta   90.00
_cell.angle_gamma   90.00
#
_symmetry.space_group_name_H-M   'P 1'
#
loop_
_entity.id
_entity.type
_entity.pdbx_description
1 polymer ?
#
loop_
_entity_poly.entity_id
_entity_poly.type
_entity_poly.pdbx_seq_one_letter_code
_entity_poly.pdbx_strand_id
1 'polypeptide(L)'
;MSEADDRLVLATLARLKRVREMRSQIARVAAARQQGIAAQSRRALDAAHAQLARQVAAKAAIQTRLGDDVREARALQNAAADTRTFDRHIGVANASVSEATHVHRGHEATLADLQRAARKAKAAEDKLEKAGEKALQARAARVERDADEVADAHAVRRFATAGVWAGDAREQASGQPGMAAAFDAQMVPRPADADMTEASGAIDTRDSTVSADAPAPAAADRRC
;
A
#
# COMPACT_ATOMS: atom_id res chain seq x y z
N MET A 1 -2.07 -25.25 -16.66
CA MET A 1 -0.88 -24.37 -16.80
C MET A 1 0.32 -25.17 -16.36
N SER A 2 1.42 -25.09 -17.09
CA SER A 2 2.62 -25.88 -16.82
C SER A 2 3.53 -25.20 -15.79
N GLU A 3 4.36 -25.97 -15.09
CA GLU A 3 5.37 -25.42 -14.17
C GLU A 3 6.32 -24.43 -14.88
N ALA A 4 6.57 -24.64 -16.18
CA ALA A 4 7.32 -23.71 -17.01
C ALA A 4 6.64 -22.34 -17.14
N ASP A 5 5.31 -22.30 -17.26
CA ASP A 5 4.54 -21.07 -17.35
C ASP A 5 4.61 -20.29 -16.02
N ASP A 6 4.48 -21.00 -14.89
CA ASP A 6 4.58 -20.39 -13.56
C ASP A 6 5.97 -19.78 -13.31
N ARG A 7 7.06 -20.45 -13.75
CA ARG A 7 8.42 -19.90 -13.68
C ARG A 7 8.58 -18.65 -14.54
N LEU A 8 7.99 -18.61 -15.74
CA LEU A 8 7.99 -17.42 -16.60
C LEU A 8 7.22 -16.25 -15.96
N VAL A 9 6.06 -16.51 -15.36
CA VAL A 9 5.26 -15.51 -14.64
C VAL A 9 6.05 -14.95 -13.45
N LEU A 10 6.70 -15.79 -12.64
CA LEU A 10 7.52 -15.32 -11.52
C LEU A 10 8.75 -14.51 -11.99
N ALA A 11 9.40 -14.94 -13.07
CA ALA A 11 10.54 -14.20 -13.64
C ALA A 11 10.13 -12.82 -14.17
N THR A 12 8.97 -12.72 -14.82
CA THR A 12 8.43 -11.44 -15.31
C THR A 12 8.00 -10.53 -14.16
N LEU A 13 7.33 -11.06 -13.12
CA LEU A 13 7.00 -10.30 -11.90
C LEU A 13 8.25 -9.80 -11.18
N ALA A 14 9.30 -10.62 -11.07
CA ALA A 14 10.58 -10.20 -10.49
C ALA A 14 11.24 -9.07 -11.30
N ARG A 15 11.19 -9.13 -12.63
CA ARG A 15 11.66 -8.04 -13.50
C ARG A 15 10.85 -6.77 -13.29
N LEU A 16 9.53 -6.87 -13.20
CA LEU A 16 8.65 -5.72 -12.95
C LEU A 16 8.88 -5.10 -11.57
N LYS A 17 9.10 -5.93 -10.53
CA LYS A 17 9.46 -5.48 -9.18
C LYS A 17 10.73 -4.62 -9.22
N ARG A 18 11.81 -5.11 -9.85
CA ARG A 18 13.07 -4.33 -10.01
C ARG A 18 12.87 -2.99 -10.71
N VAL A 19 12.12 -2.97 -11.82
CA VAL A 19 11.84 -1.73 -12.56
C VAL A 19 11.01 -0.76 -11.70
N ARG A 20 10.04 -1.27 -10.95
CA ARG A 20 9.20 -0.42 -10.10
C ARG A 20 9.99 0.14 -8.91
N GLU A 21 10.83 -0.68 -8.30
CA GLU A 21 11.75 -0.29 -7.24
C GLU A 21 12.68 0.84 -7.69
N MET A 22 13.30 0.70 -8.86
CA MET A 22 14.08 1.79 -9.46
C MET A 22 13.25 3.07 -9.62
N ARG A 23 12.00 2.99 -10.08
CA ARG A 23 11.12 4.16 -10.23
C ARG A 23 10.76 4.80 -8.89
N SER A 24 10.55 4.02 -7.83
CA SER A 24 10.28 4.58 -6.50
C SER A 24 11.52 5.21 -5.87
N GLN A 25 12.71 4.63 -6.10
CA GLN A 25 13.98 5.21 -5.69
C GLN A 25 14.20 6.56 -6.39
N ILE A 26 13.98 6.64 -7.71
CA ILE A 26 14.08 7.90 -8.47
C ILE A 26 13.09 8.93 -7.92
N ALA A 27 11.84 8.54 -7.67
CA ALA A 27 10.83 9.45 -7.11
C ALA A 27 11.21 9.97 -5.71
N ARG A 28 11.75 9.10 -4.84
CA ARG A 28 12.24 9.47 -3.51
C ARG A 28 13.42 10.43 -3.59
N VAL A 29 14.40 10.15 -4.45
CA VAL A 29 15.57 11.02 -4.65
C VAL A 29 15.15 12.37 -5.22
N ALA A 30 14.23 12.40 -6.18
CA ALA A 30 13.68 13.64 -6.73
C ALA A 30 12.96 14.46 -5.64
N ALA A 31 12.13 13.81 -4.83
CA ALA A 31 11.46 14.48 -3.70
C ALA A 31 12.46 15.03 -2.68
N ALA A 32 13.49 14.26 -2.31
CA ALA A 32 14.53 14.70 -1.38
C ALA A 32 15.33 15.90 -1.92
N ARG A 33 15.67 15.89 -3.21
CA ARG A 33 16.29 17.05 -3.88
C ARG A 33 15.38 18.27 -3.83
N GLN A 34 14.08 18.08 -4.10
CA GLN A 34 13.10 19.17 -4.06
C GLN A 34 12.90 19.72 -2.65
N GLN A 35 13.00 18.91 -1.60
CA GLN A 35 13.01 19.39 -0.21
C GLN A 35 14.18 20.34 0.04
N GLY A 36 15.37 20.02 -0.48
CA GLY A 36 16.53 20.90 -0.41
C GLY A 36 16.29 22.25 -1.11
N ILE A 37 15.71 22.23 -2.31
CA ILE A 37 15.37 23.44 -3.07
C ILE A 37 14.31 24.27 -2.32
N ALA A 38 13.26 23.63 -1.81
CA ALA A 38 12.22 24.30 -1.03
C ALA A 38 12.81 24.96 0.23
N ALA A 39 13.71 24.27 0.94
CA ALA A 39 14.40 24.84 2.09
C ALA A 39 15.31 26.03 1.73
N GLN A 40 16.02 25.97 0.60
CA GLN A 40 16.82 27.10 0.10
C GLN A 40 15.93 28.28 -0.27
N SER A 41 14.80 28.03 -0.95
CA SER A 41 13.85 29.08 -1.32
C SER A 41 13.23 29.77 -0.10
N ARG A 42 12.98 29.01 0.98
CA ARG A 42 12.52 29.58 2.25
C ARG A 42 13.57 30.50 2.87
N ARG A 43 14.85 30.09 2.91
CA ARG A 43 15.93 30.96 3.39
C ARG A 43 16.09 32.22 2.54
N ALA A 44 15.89 32.13 1.23
CA ALA A 44 15.91 33.29 0.33
C ALA A 44 14.75 34.26 0.63
N LEU A 45 13.56 33.73 0.89
CA LEU A 45 12.39 34.50 1.32
C LEU A 45 12.65 35.20 2.67
N ASP A 46 13.20 34.47 3.64
CA ASP A 46 13.56 35.04 4.95
C ASP A 46 14.59 36.17 4.81
N ALA A 47 15.59 36.00 3.93
CA ALA A 47 16.59 37.03 3.64
C ALA A 47 15.97 38.28 2.98
N ALA A 48 15.01 38.09 2.05
CA ALA A 48 14.28 39.20 1.43
C ALA A 48 13.44 39.97 2.46
N HIS A 49 12.74 39.27 3.36
CA HIS A 49 12.02 39.90 4.46
C HIS A 49 12.95 40.66 5.41
N ALA A 50 14.10 40.09 5.75
CA ALA A 50 15.10 40.77 6.58
C ALA A 50 15.67 42.01 5.90
N GLN A 51 15.84 42.00 4.57
CA GLN A 51 16.23 43.18 3.80
C GLN A 51 15.15 44.26 3.85
N LEU A 52 13.88 43.90 3.61
CA LEU A 52 12.76 44.84 3.69
C LEU A 52 12.66 45.46 5.09
N ALA A 53 12.73 44.64 6.15
CA ALA A 53 12.69 45.11 7.52
C ALA A 53 13.83 46.10 7.84
N ARG A 54 15.04 45.84 7.35
CA ARG A 54 16.18 46.77 7.49
C ARG A 54 15.92 48.13 6.82
N GLN A 55 15.34 48.14 5.62
CA GLN A 55 15.03 49.38 4.92
C GLN A 55 13.92 50.18 5.61
N VAL A 56 12.88 49.50 6.09
CA VAL A 56 11.79 50.13 6.87
C VAL A 56 12.32 50.69 8.20
N ALA A 57 13.16 49.94 8.90
CA ALA A 57 13.78 50.39 10.14
C ALA A 57 14.71 51.59 9.93
N ALA A 58 15.50 51.60 8.84
CA ALA A 58 16.34 52.75 8.49
C ALA A 58 15.51 54.00 8.20
N LYS A 59 14.41 53.86 7.45
CA LYS A 59 13.46 54.95 7.22
C LYS A 59 12.83 55.45 8.53
N ALA A 60 12.40 54.54 9.40
CA ALA A 60 11.81 54.88 10.69
C ALA A 60 12.82 55.63 11.58
N ALA A 61 14.08 55.21 11.63
CA ALA A 61 15.13 55.89 12.39
C ALA A 61 15.39 57.32 11.91
N ILE A 62 15.25 57.59 10.61
CA ILE A 62 15.31 58.97 10.08
C ILE A 62 14.10 59.77 10.55
N GLN A 63 12.91 59.17 10.51
CA GLN A 63 11.68 59.82 10.98
C GLN A 63 11.70 60.15 12.47
N THR A 64 12.23 59.26 13.33
CA THR A 64 12.34 59.55 14.77
C THR A 64 13.31 60.70 15.02
N ARG A 65 14.51 60.68 14.40
CA ARG A 65 15.47 61.80 14.50
C ARG A 65 14.89 63.14 14.05
N LEU A 66 13.99 63.12 13.06
CA LEU A 66 13.31 64.32 12.59
C LEU A 66 12.22 64.83 13.54
N GLY A 67 11.58 63.92 14.27
CA GLY A 67 10.56 64.26 15.26
C GLY A 67 11.13 64.91 16.52
N ASP A 68 12.36 64.57 16.89
CA ASP A 68 12.95 64.97 18.17
C ASP A 68 13.61 66.38 18.13
N ASP A 69 14.34 66.76 17.06
CA ASP A 69 15.33 67.86 17.17
C ASP A 69 15.45 68.84 15.98
N VAL A 70 14.46 68.97 15.09
CA VAL A 70 14.68 69.76 13.86
C VAL A 70 14.21 71.21 13.95
N ARG A 71 15.17 72.13 13.95
CA ARG A 71 14.94 73.58 13.78
C ARG A 71 15.53 74.15 12.49
N GLU A 72 16.32 73.37 11.75
CA GLU A 72 17.04 73.82 10.56
C GLU A 72 16.42 73.33 9.25
N ALA A 73 16.12 74.27 8.34
CA ALA A 73 15.48 73.98 7.05
C ALA A 73 16.31 73.04 6.14
N ARG A 74 17.65 73.11 6.21
CA ARG A 74 18.54 72.23 5.44
C ARG A 74 18.48 70.78 5.90
N ALA A 75 18.35 70.55 7.21
CA ALA A 75 18.20 69.20 7.77
C ALA A 75 16.88 68.55 7.31
N LEU A 76 15.78 69.32 7.29
CA LEU A 76 14.50 68.87 6.74
C LEU A 76 14.58 68.52 5.25
N GLN A 77 15.29 69.32 4.47
CA GLN A 77 15.44 69.08 3.03
C GLN A 77 16.26 67.82 2.72
N ASN A 78 17.37 67.60 3.45
CA ASN A 78 18.19 66.38 3.31
C ASN A 78 17.40 65.14 3.70
N ALA A 79 16.69 65.18 4.82
CA ALA A 79 15.80 64.10 5.22
C ALA A 79 14.71 63.79 4.20
N ALA A 80 14.09 64.81 3.58
CA ALA A 80 13.10 64.59 2.54
C ALA A 80 13.69 63.96 1.27
N ALA A 81 15.00 64.10 1.02
CA ALA A 81 15.70 63.39 -0.04
C ALA A 81 16.00 61.93 0.37
N ASP A 82 16.44 61.72 1.62
CA ASP A 82 16.70 60.39 2.16
C ASP A 82 15.42 59.55 2.22
N THR A 83 14.30 60.11 2.67
CA THR A 83 13.01 59.39 2.70
C THR A 83 12.58 58.94 1.32
N ARG A 84 12.73 59.77 0.28
CA ARG A 84 12.45 59.39 -1.12
C ARG A 84 13.36 58.26 -1.60
N THR A 85 14.60 58.25 -1.15
CA THR A 85 15.57 57.19 -1.48
C THR A 85 15.18 55.88 -0.80
N PHE A 86 14.84 55.91 0.49
CA PHE A 86 14.34 54.74 1.21
C PHE A 86 12.99 54.25 0.67
N ASP A 87 12.11 55.13 0.21
CA ASP A 87 10.85 54.72 -0.43
C ASP A 87 11.09 53.91 -1.71
N ARG A 88 12.08 54.31 -2.52
CA ARG A 88 12.51 53.51 -3.67
C ARG A 88 13.12 52.17 -3.24
N HIS A 89 13.98 52.16 -2.22
CA HIS A 89 14.59 50.92 -1.72
C HIS A 89 13.56 49.96 -1.12
N ILE A 90 12.57 50.47 -0.38
CA ILE A 90 11.44 49.70 0.15
C ILE A 90 10.60 49.15 -1.01
N GLY A 91 10.34 49.96 -2.05
CA GLY A 91 9.65 49.50 -3.26
C GLY A 91 10.37 48.31 -3.93
N VAL A 92 11.68 48.41 -4.13
CA VAL A 92 12.50 47.32 -4.69
C VAL A 92 12.52 46.10 -3.76
N ALA A 93 12.62 46.29 -2.44
CA ALA A 93 12.60 45.20 -1.47
C ALA A 93 11.23 44.50 -1.40
N ASN A 94 10.12 45.23 -1.58
CA ASN A 94 8.79 44.63 -1.68
C ASN A 94 8.63 43.80 -2.96
N ALA A 95 9.19 44.28 -4.08
CA ALA A 95 9.21 43.52 -5.33
C ALA A 95 10.02 42.22 -5.16
N SER A 96 11.19 42.28 -4.52
CA SER A 96 12.01 41.08 -4.28
C SER A 96 11.35 40.09 -3.32
N VAL A 97 10.67 40.55 -2.27
CA VAL A 97 9.85 39.69 -1.39
C VAL A 97 8.72 39.03 -2.20
N SER A 98 8.02 39.80 -3.03
CA SER A 98 6.92 39.27 -3.85
C SER A 98 7.43 38.18 -4.80
N GLU A 99 8.54 38.42 -5.51
CA GLU A 99 9.18 37.43 -6.38
C GLU A 99 9.60 36.17 -5.60
N ALA A 100 10.29 36.35 -4.46
CA ALA A 100 10.72 35.23 -3.62
C ALA A 100 9.52 34.40 -3.10
N THR A 101 8.39 35.05 -2.77
CA THR A 101 7.17 34.34 -2.36
C THR A 101 6.56 33.53 -3.49
N HIS A 102 6.54 34.04 -4.71
CA HIS A 102 6.05 33.29 -5.88
C HIS A 102 6.94 32.08 -6.18
N VAL A 103 8.26 32.26 -6.15
CA VAL A 103 9.23 31.18 -6.34
C VAL A 103 9.09 30.12 -5.25
N HIS A 104 8.98 30.52 -3.98
CA HIS A 104 8.81 29.61 -2.86
C HIS A 104 7.53 28.76 -3.01
N ARG A 105 6.38 29.40 -3.29
CA ARG A 105 5.11 28.70 -3.55
C ARG A 105 5.22 27.71 -4.71
N GLY A 106 5.93 28.06 -5.78
CA GLY A 106 6.20 27.15 -6.90
C GLY A 106 7.00 25.92 -6.49
N HIS A 107 8.02 26.10 -5.64
CA HIS A 107 8.80 24.99 -5.09
C HIS A 107 8.02 24.10 -4.13
N GLU A 108 7.11 24.67 -3.35
CA GLU A 108 6.21 23.91 -2.47
C GLU A 108 5.17 23.09 -3.25
N ALA A 109 4.58 23.68 -4.30
CA ALA A 109 3.64 22.97 -5.16
C ALA A 109 4.29 21.77 -5.84
N THR A 110 5.48 21.96 -6.43
CA THR A 110 6.26 20.88 -7.05
C THR A 110 6.70 19.82 -6.04
N LEU A 111 7.04 20.21 -4.79
CA LEU A 111 7.31 19.25 -3.72
C LEU A 111 6.07 18.38 -3.41
N ALA A 112 4.89 18.99 -3.31
CA ALA A 112 3.65 18.26 -3.06
C ALA A 112 3.34 17.26 -4.20
N ASP A 113 3.58 17.65 -5.45
CA ASP A 113 3.43 16.75 -6.61
C ASP A 113 4.37 15.55 -6.55
N LEU A 114 5.64 15.78 -6.22
CA LEU A 114 6.62 14.71 -6.08
C LEU A 114 6.29 13.77 -4.92
N GLN A 115 5.77 14.28 -3.80
CA GLN A 115 5.30 13.46 -2.69
C GLN A 115 4.08 12.61 -3.08
N ARG A 116 3.13 13.18 -3.83
CA ARG A 116 1.99 12.41 -4.37
C ARG A 116 2.46 11.32 -5.33
N ALA A 117 3.39 11.63 -6.22
CA ALA A 117 4.01 10.66 -7.12
C ALA A 117 4.74 9.54 -6.34
N ALA A 118 5.47 9.87 -5.28
CA ALA A 118 6.14 8.87 -4.43
C ALA A 118 5.14 7.93 -3.73
N ARG A 119 4.04 8.47 -3.18
CA ARG A 119 2.96 7.65 -2.59
C ARG A 119 2.32 6.72 -3.64
N LYS A 120 2.05 7.23 -4.85
CA LYS A 120 1.52 6.42 -5.97
C LYS A 120 2.53 5.37 -6.45
N ALA A 121 3.82 5.66 -6.39
CA ALA A 121 4.87 4.71 -6.72
C ALA A 121 4.86 3.54 -5.72
N LYS A 122 4.86 3.84 -4.41
CA LYS A 122 4.80 2.85 -3.33
C LYS A 122 3.54 1.98 -3.39
N ALA A 123 2.37 2.59 -3.55
CA ALA A 123 1.11 1.84 -3.67
C ALA A 123 1.11 0.84 -4.84
N ALA A 124 1.88 1.09 -5.90
CA ALA A 124 2.01 0.16 -7.00
C ALA A 124 3.09 -0.91 -6.78
N GLU A 125 4.10 -0.64 -5.95
CA GLU A 125 5.02 -1.68 -5.45
C GLU A 125 4.25 -2.68 -4.59
N ASP A 126 3.43 -2.19 -3.65
CA ASP A 126 2.61 -3.04 -2.78
C ASP A 126 1.65 -3.92 -3.59
N LYS A 127 1.13 -3.43 -4.73
CA LYS A 127 0.29 -4.23 -5.65
C LYS A 127 1.08 -5.34 -6.34
N LEU A 128 2.31 -5.06 -6.77
CA LEU A 128 3.17 -6.08 -7.39
C LEU A 128 3.64 -7.12 -6.37
N GLU A 129 3.90 -6.70 -5.14
CA GLU A 129 4.23 -7.61 -4.04
C GLU A 129 3.09 -8.58 -3.74
N LYS A 130 1.87 -8.06 -3.55
CA LYS A 130 0.66 -8.88 -3.39
C LYS A 130 0.41 -9.81 -4.57
N ALA A 131 0.68 -9.36 -5.81
CA ALA A 131 0.55 -10.20 -6.99
C ALA A 131 1.60 -11.33 -7.01
N GLY A 132 2.83 -11.04 -6.58
CA GLY A 132 3.90 -12.03 -6.42
C GLY A 132 3.58 -13.09 -5.37
N GLU A 133 3.10 -12.66 -4.20
CA GLU A 133 2.66 -13.57 -3.12
C GLU A 133 1.55 -14.50 -3.59
N LYS A 134 0.53 -13.96 -4.28
CA LYS A 134 -0.56 -14.77 -4.85
C LYS A 134 -0.06 -15.77 -5.89
N ALA A 135 0.89 -15.38 -6.74
CA ALA A 135 1.48 -16.28 -7.72
C ALA A 135 2.26 -17.43 -7.05
N LEU A 136 3.00 -17.14 -5.97
CA LEU A 136 3.71 -18.15 -5.18
C LEU A 136 2.74 -19.09 -4.46
N GLN A 137 1.68 -18.57 -3.85
CA GLN A 137 0.63 -19.36 -3.21
C GLN A 137 -0.10 -20.26 -4.21
N ALA A 138 -0.44 -19.73 -5.39
CA ALA A 138 -1.08 -20.52 -6.44
C ALA A 138 -0.18 -21.66 -6.93
N ARG A 139 1.14 -21.43 -7.05
CA ARG A 139 2.12 -22.46 -7.38
C ARG A 139 2.23 -23.49 -6.25
N ALA A 140 2.35 -23.06 -5.00
CA ALA A 140 2.43 -23.97 -3.85
C ALA A 140 1.20 -24.88 -3.78
N ALA A 141 0.00 -24.33 -3.91
CA ALA A 141 -1.23 -25.10 -3.92
C ALA A 141 -1.33 -26.06 -5.12
N ARG A 142 -0.74 -25.75 -6.28
CA ARG A 142 -0.64 -26.70 -7.41
C ARG A 142 0.30 -27.85 -7.05
N VAL A 143 1.48 -27.54 -6.54
CA VAL A 143 2.47 -28.56 -6.12
C VAL A 143 1.91 -29.48 -5.03
N GLU A 144 1.14 -28.95 -4.08
CA GLU A 144 0.45 -29.74 -3.05
C GLU A 144 -0.58 -30.69 -3.69
N ARG A 145 -1.44 -30.19 -4.57
CA ARG A 145 -2.40 -31.05 -5.30
C ARG A 145 -1.71 -32.13 -6.14
N ASP A 146 -0.66 -31.77 -6.87
CA ASP A 146 0.11 -32.73 -7.66
C ASP A 146 0.74 -33.83 -6.77
N ALA A 147 1.17 -33.47 -5.55
CA ALA A 147 1.69 -34.42 -4.58
C ALA A 147 0.60 -35.33 -4.00
N ASP A 148 -0.57 -34.77 -3.69
CA ASP A 148 -1.74 -35.52 -3.22
C ASP A 148 -2.22 -36.51 -4.30
N GLU A 149 -2.30 -36.08 -5.56
CA GLU A 149 -2.66 -36.95 -6.69
C GLU A 149 -1.68 -38.12 -6.87
N VAL A 150 -0.37 -37.89 -6.68
CA VAL A 150 0.64 -38.96 -6.71
C VAL A 150 0.49 -39.92 -5.54
N ALA A 151 0.20 -39.40 -4.34
CA ALA A 151 -0.04 -40.20 -3.14
C ALA A 151 -1.30 -41.07 -3.31
N ASP A 152 -2.38 -40.51 -3.83
CA ASP A 152 -3.64 -41.20 -4.12
C ASP A 152 -3.44 -42.28 -5.20
N ALA A 153 -2.75 -41.95 -6.30
CA ALA A 153 -2.43 -42.93 -7.34
C ALA A 153 -1.57 -44.09 -6.80
N HIS A 154 -0.65 -43.81 -5.87
CA HIS A 154 0.13 -44.83 -5.18
C HIS A 154 -0.74 -45.67 -4.24
N ALA A 155 -1.63 -45.06 -3.46
CA ALA A 155 -2.58 -45.77 -2.59
C ALA A 155 -3.49 -46.69 -3.41
N VAL A 156 -4.08 -46.20 -4.50
CA VAL A 156 -4.90 -47.00 -5.43
C VAL A 156 -4.12 -48.19 -5.97
N ARG A 157 -2.87 -48.01 -6.42
CA ARG A 157 -2.02 -49.12 -6.89
C ARG A 157 -1.74 -50.13 -5.78
N ARG A 158 -1.48 -49.69 -4.55
CA ARG A 158 -1.24 -50.56 -3.39
C ARG A 158 -2.49 -51.37 -3.02
N PHE A 159 -3.66 -50.75 -2.98
CA PHE A 159 -4.91 -51.45 -2.70
C PHE A 159 -5.33 -52.38 -3.85
N ALA A 160 -5.11 -51.99 -5.11
CA ALA A 160 -5.36 -52.84 -6.27
C ALA A 160 -4.46 -54.10 -6.27
N THR A 161 -3.17 -53.93 -5.96
CA THR A 161 -2.23 -55.07 -5.83
C THR A 161 -2.54 -55.93 -4.60
N ALA A 162 -2.89 -55.34 -3.45
CA ALA A 162 -3.34 -56.10 -2.28
C ALA A 162 -4.65 -56.89 -2.55
N GLY A 163 -5.55 -56.37 -3.37
CA GLY A 163 -6.75 -57.07 -3.83
C GLY A 163 -6.47 -58.29 -4.70
N VAL A 164 -5.36 -58.29 -5.46
CA VAL A 164 -4.88 -59.46 -6.21
C VAL A 164 -4.36 -60.54 -5.24
N TRP A 165 -3.58 -60.18 -4.23
CA TRP A 165 -3.12 -61.13 -3.20
C TRP A 165 -4.26 -61.67 -2.31
N ALA A 166 -5.31 -60.87 -2.07
CA ALA A 166 -6.51 -61.31 -1.35
C ALA A 166 -7.45 -62.16 -2.23
N GLY A 167 -7.41 -61.99 -3.56
CA GLY A 167 -8.09 -62.85 -4.53
C GLY A 167 -7.54 -64.28 -4.52
N ASP A 168 -6.22 -64.43 -4.51
CA ASP A 168 -5.56 -65.74 -4.41
C ASP A 168 -5.79 -66.40 -3.04
N ALA A 169 -5.88 -65.63 -1.96
CA ALA A 169 -6.27 -66.15 -0.64
C ALA A 169 -7.74 -66.61 -0.59
N ARG A 170 -8.63 -66.03 -1.40
CA ARG A 170 -10.04 -66.44 -1.49
C ARG A 170 -10.23 -67.70 -2.33
N GLU A 171 -9.39 -67.94 -3.33
CA GLU A 171 -9.32 -69.24 -4.01
C GLU A 171 -8.74 -70.33 -3.09
N GLN A 172 -7.79 -70.01 -2.21
CA GLN A 172 -7.25 -70.95 -1.24
C GLN A 172 -8.16 -71.20 -0.02
N ALA A 173 -9.12 -70.30 0.24
CA ALA A 173 -10.17 -70.46 1.25
C ALA A 173 -11.38 -71.31 0.77
N SER A 174 -11.36 -71.81 -0.48
CA SER A 174 -12.36 -72.77 -0.97
C SER A 174 -12.18 -74.20 -0.40
N GLY A 175 -11.20 -74.41 0.48
CA GLY A 175 -10.80 -75.73 0.99
C GLY A 175 -11.14 -76.07 2.45
N GLN A 176 -11.95 -75.29 3.19
CA GLN A 176 -12.42 -75.71 4.53
C GLN A 176 -13.84 -75.22 4.86
N PRO A 177 -14.90 -75.99 4.52
CA PRO A 177 -16.28 -75.67 4.92
C PRO A 177 -16.57 -75.88 6.43
N GLY A 178 -15.58 -76.29 7.23
CA GLY A 178 -15.77 -76.66 8.64
C GLY A 178 -15.67 -75.50 9.65
N MET A 179 -15.00 -74.40 9.33
CA MET A 179 -14.75 -73.32 10.32
C MET A 179 -15.74 -72.14 10.23
N ALA A 180 -16.40 -71.94 9.08
CA ALA A 180 -17.42 -70.89 8.94
C ALA A 180 -18.72 -71.23 9.71
N ALA A 181 -19.09 -72.51 9.79
CA ALA A 181 -20.25 -72.96 10.56
C ALA A 181 -20.08 -72.79 12.08
N ALA A 182 -18.83 -72.82 12.58
CA ALA A 182 -18.54 -72.64 14.00
C ALA A 182 -18.62 -71.17 14.45
N PHE A 183 -18.39 -70.22 13.54
CA PHE A 183 -18.48 -68.79 13.83
C PHE A 183 -19.93 -68.28 13.76
N ASP A 184 -20.73 -68.77 12.79
CA ASP A 184 -22.15 -68.42 12.69
C ASP A 184 -22.99 -68.97 13.86
N ALA A 185 -22.57 -70.09 14.47
CA ALA A 185 -23.20 -70.62 15.68
C ALA A 185 -22.94 -69.75 16.93
N GLN A 186 -21.91 -68.89 16.92
CA GLN A 186 -21.61 -67.96 18.02
C GLN A 186 -22.26 -66.58 17.84
N MET A 187 -22.85 -66.30 16.68
CA MET A 187 -23.49 -65.02 16.34
C MET A 187 -25.01 -65.13 16.25
N VAL A 188 -25.64 -66.04 17.00
CA VAL A 188 -27.11 -66.07 17.14
C VAL A 188 -27.54 -65.00 18.14
N PRO A 189 -28.21 -63.91 17.72
CA PRO A 189 -28.76 -62.93 18.65
C PRO A 189 -29.96 -63.51 19.40
N ARG A 190 -29.92 -63.39 20.73
CA ARG A 190 -31.06 -63.65 21.62
C ARG A 190 -32.13 -62.56 21.38
N PRO A 191 -33.42 -62.91 21.23
CA PRO A 191 -34.45 -61.91 20.96
C PRO A 191 -34.68 -60.99 22.17
N ALA A 192 -35.04 -59.75 21.81
CA ALA A 192 -35.16 -58.56 22.62
C ALA A 192 -36.38 -58.54 23.54
N ASP A 193 -36.22 -57.93 24.70
CA ASP A 193 -37.30 -57.29 25.45
C ASP A 193 -37.01 -55.78 25.56
N ALA A 194 -38.10 -55.02 25.48
CA ALA A 194 -38.20 -53.59 25.21
C ALA A 194 -37.84 -52.67 26.40
N ASP A 195 -37.42 -51.44 26.09
CA ASP A 195 -38.16 -50.19 26.40
C ASP A 195 -37.30 -48.93 26.15
N MET A 196 -37.76 -48.05 25.25
CA MET A 196 -38.28 -46.69 25.52
C MET A 196 -37.29 -45.72 26.20
N THR A 197 -36.80 -44.71 25.48
CA THR A 197 -37.28 -43.30 25.58
C THR A 197 -36.36 -42.31 24.87
N GLU A 198 -37.00 -41.26 24.37
CA GLU A 198 -36.53 -40.14 23.55
C GLU A 198 -35.45 -39.27 24.22
N ALA A 199 -34.65 -38.57 23.41
CA ALA A 199 -34.40 -37.14 23.64
C ALA A 199 -33.96 -36.42 22.35
N SER A 200 -34.81 -35.48 21.97
CA SER A 200 -34.70 -34.47 20.92
C SER A 200 -33.52 -33.52 21.12
N GLY A 201 -33.03 -32.91 20.03
CA GLY A 201 -32.02 -31.86 20.10
C GLY A 201 -31.58 -31.30 18.73
N ALA A 202 -32.49 -30.61 18.05
CA ALA A 202 -32.21 -29.79 16.87
C ALA A 202 -31.52 -28.47 17.23
N ILE A 203 -30.52 -28.03 16.44
CA ILE A 203 -30.15 -26.62 16.15
C ILE A 203 -29.45 -26.65 14.77
N ASP A 204 -30.10 -26.29 13.66
CA ASP A 204 -30.44 -24.95 13.14
C ASP A 204 -29.26 -24.16 12.54
N THR A 205 -29.21 -24.25 11.21
CA THR A 205 -28.98 -23.21 10.21
C THR A 205 -28.43 -21.85 10.65
N ARG A 206 -27.36 -21.39 9.99
CA ARG A 206 -27.24 -19.98 9.55
C ARG A 206 -26.30 -19.84 8.35
N ASP A 207 -26.96 -19.79 7.20
CA ASP A 207 -26.60 -19.04 6.01
C ASP A 207 -26.25 -17.58 6.38
N SER A 208 -25.26 -16.99 5.71
CA SER A 208 -25.02 -15.55 5.71
C SER A 208 -24.43 -15.17 4.37
N THR A 209 -25.37 -14.86 3.50
CA THR A 209 -25.22 -14.20 2.21
C THR A 209 -24.71 -12.77 2.35
N VAL A 210 -23.85 -12.40 1.39
CA VAL A 210 -23.76 -11.13 0.65
C VAL A 210 -24.24 -9.85 1.36
N SER A 211 -23.32 -8.89 1.49
CA SER A 211 -23.64 -7.48 1.28
C SER A 211 -22.48 -6.77 0.61
N ALA A 212 -22.74 -6.42 -0.66
CA ALA A 212 -21.99 -5.44 -1.41
C ALA A 212 -22.25 -4.06 -0.80
N ASP A 213 -21.21 -3.24 -0.71
CA ASP A 213 -21.41 -1.81 -0.55
C ASP A 213 -20.42 -1.05 -1.44
N ALA A 214 -20.99 -0.35 -2.40
CA ALA A 214 -20.33 0.54 -3.33
C ALA A 214 -20.97 1.91 -3.18
N PRO A 215 -20.21 2.99 -2.95
CA PRO A 215 -20.73 4.32 -3.18
C PRO A 215 -20.44 4.80 -4.61
N ALA A 216 -21.51 5.29 -5.23
CA ALA A 216 -21.68 5.76 -6.61
C ALA A 216 -20.93 7.09 -6.91
N PRO A 217 -20.86 7.53 -8.18
CA PRO A 217 -20.08 8.69 -8.62
C PRO A 217 -20.85 10.00 -8.44
N ALA A 218 -20.17 11.07 -8.02
CA ALA A 218 -20.71 12.42 -8.04
C ALA A 218 -20.23 13.16 -9.30
N ALA A 219 -21.14 13.28 -10.27
CA ALA A 219 -21.08 14.25 -11.35
C ALA A 219 -22.36 15.12 -11.28
N ALA A 220 -22.18 16.43 -11.16
CA ALA A 220 -23.08 17.51 -11.61
C ALA A 220 -22.57 18.82 -10.96
N ASP A 221 -21.94 19.72 -11.71
CA ASP A 221 -22.56 20.80 -12.50
C ASP A 221 -23.01 22.02 -11.68
N ARG A 222 -22.46 23.18 -12.06
CA ARG A 222 -23.05 24.54 -12.20
C ARG A 222 -21.94 25.59 -11.98
N ARG A 223 -21.41 26.24 -13.04
CA ARG A 223 -21.95 27.38 -13.81
C ARG A 223 -22.06 28.67 -12.97
N CYS A 224 -21.27 29.69 -13.33
CA CYS A 224 -21.69 30.93 -14.00
C CYS A 224 -20.44 31.79 -14.26
#